data_AF-A0A945FUR9-F1
#
_entry.id   AF-A0A945FUR9-F1
#
_cell.length_a   1.000
_cell.length_b   1.000
_cell.length_c   1.000
_cell.angle_alpha   90.00
_cell.angle_beta   90.00
_cell.angle_gamma   90.00
#
_symmetry.space_group_name_H-M   'P 1'
#
loop_
_entity.id
_entity.type
_entity.pdbx_description
1 polymer ?
#
loop_
_entity_poly.entity_id
_entity_poly.type
_entity_poly.pdbx_seq_one_letter_code
_entity_poly.pdbx_strand_id
1 'polypeptide(L)'
;MKSTRSLHNAVLGLLGGLASWTLMQSGFHAFDALSVTGLSGLNIIWLNKFVFEGALVGLGLGMVLQARVSLWYHYELVHILSKMFIGAFIGAILGLICFSIGELLQVWLVLPALSRVASWTLLGLLLVGTTELFHSRSGFLRPRIISGGIGGAIGGGIFELLLLYQMTGPDHLLGLILVGFSISLFVGITEIRATSFALRVVSGKQEGQIFLLDQNRFTLGYGSQNDFIMKGYSEVCELHANILKKGKEVIIENADEGGEVLVNYRLVDQQSMKKGDVIKIGTALLQYYEI
;
A
#
# COMPACT_ATOMS: atom_id res chain seq x y z
N MET A 1 16.75 8.72 -2.66
CA MET A 1 15.28 8.79 -2.90
C MET A 1 14.65 7.42 -3.16
N LYS A 2 15.09 6.67 -4.18
CA LYS A 2 14.61 5.29 -4.41
C LYS A 2 14.79 4.41 -3.15
N SER A 3 15.99 4.46 -2.56
CA SER A 3 16.29 3.75 -1.31
C SER A 3 15.43 4.20 -0.11
N THR A 4 15.17 5.50 0.05
CA THR A 4 14.40 6.03 1.18
C THR A 4 12.92 5.64 1.13
N ARG A 5 12.30 5.61 -0.06
CA ARG A 5 10.92 5.12 -0.24
C ARG A 5 10.82 3.61 0.02
N SER A 6 11.80 2.82 -0.45
CA SER A 6 11.86 1.38 -0.14
C SER A 6 11.93 1.12 1.35
N LEU A 7 12.79 1.87 2.04
CA LEU A 7 13.01 1.74 3.47
C LEU A 7 11.73 2.11 4.23
N HIS A 8 11.07 3.20 3.86
CA HIS A 8 9.79 3.59 4.44
C HIS A 8 8.73 2.49 4.28
N ASN A 9 8.55 1.95 3.07
CA ASN A 9 7.63 0.84 2.84
C ASN A 9 7.98 -0.37 3.70
N ALA A 10 9.26 -0.74 3.77
CA ALA A 10 9.72 -1.86 4.59
C ALA A 10 9.43 -1.66 6.09
N VAL A 11 9.65 -0.44 6.61
CA VAL A 11 9.33 -0.09 8.01
C VAL A 11 7.83 -0.17 8.28
N LEU A 12 6.99 0.31 7.35
CA LEU A 12 5.54 0.15 7.47
C LEU A 12 5.13 -1.33 7.45
N GLY A 13 5.81 -2.16 6.67
CA GLY A 13 5.63 -3.61 6.70
C GLY A 13 5.92 -4.23 8.06
N LEU A 14 7.02 -3.84 8.70
CA LEU A 14 7.37 -4.28 10.06
C LEU A 14 6.28 -3.87 11.05
N LEU A 15 5.78 -2.63 10.96
CA LEU A 15 4.70 -2.13 11.82
C LEU A 15 3.39 -2.88 11.59
N GLY A 16 3.06 -3.24 10.34
CA GLY A 16 1.89 -4.07 10.03
C GLY A 16 2.00 -5.48 10.62
N GLY A 17 3.19 -6.09 10.57
CA GLY A 17 3.47 -7.38 11.20
C GLY A 17 3.37 -7.31 12.73
N LEU A 18 3.89 -6.23 13.33
CA LEU A 18 3.79 -5.98 14.76
C LEU A 18 2.32 -5.76 15.19
N ALA A 19 1.57 -4.96 14.45
CA ALA A 19 0.14 -4.74 14.69
C ALA A 19 -0.63 -6.05 14.64
N SER A 20 -0.37 -6.87 13.62
CA SER A 20 -0.94 -8.22 13.47
C SER A 20 -0.64 -9.10 14.69
N TRP A 21 0.59 -9.08 15.19
CA TRP A 21 0.95 -9.83 16.39
C TRP A 21 0.21 -9.33 17.65
N THR A 22 0.13 -8.01 17.87
CA THR A 22 -0.60 -7.46 19.02
C THR A 22 -2.09 -7.81 18.99
N LEU A 23 -2.69 -7.80 17.80
CA LEU A 23 -4.08 -8.20 17.59
C LEU A 23 -4.25 -9.70 17.81
N MET A 24 -3.29 -10.51 17.39
CA MET A 24 -3.33 -11.94 17.61
C MET A 24 -3.25 -12.29 19.10
N GLN A 25 -2.35 -11.65 19.85
CA GLN A 25 -2.23 -11.86 21.28
C GLN A 25 -3.53 -11.47 22.01
N SER A 26 -4.05 -10.26 21.75
CA SER A 26 -5.28 -9.77 22.38
C SER A 26 -6.53 -10.55 21.95
N GLY A 27 -6.61 -10.92 20.67
CA GLY A 27 -7.72 -11.68 20.09
C GLY A 27 -7.83 -13.08 20.67
N PHE A 28 -6.71 -13.76 20.94
CA PHE A 28 -6.73 -15.07 21.59
C PHE A 28 -7.16 -15.02 23.05
N HIS A 29 -6.69 -14.03 23.82
CA HIS A 29 -7.19 -13.83 25.20
C HIS A 29 -8.70 -13.58 25.24
N ALA A 30 -9.22 -12.81 24.28
CA ALA A 30 -10.66 -12.58 24.15
C ALA A 30 -11.41 -13.85 23.72
N PHE A 31 -10.86 -14.62 22.78
CA PHE A 31 -11.43 -15.88 22.31
C PHE A 31 -11.53 -16.91 23.45
N ASP A 32 -10.45 -17.07 24.22
CA ASP A 32 -10.41 -17.99 25.37
C ASP A 32 -11.40 -17.55 26.45
N ALA A 33 -11.46 -16.25 26.79
CA ALA A 33 -12.44 -15.73 27.75
C ALA A 33 -13.89 -15.96 27.30
N LEU A 34 -14.20 -15.73 26.02
CA LEU A 34 -15.54 -15.95 25.46
C LEU A 34 -15.93 -17.43 25.49
N SER A 35 -14.98 -18.33 25.21
CA SER A 35 -15.21 -19.78 25.28
C SER A 35 -15.54 -20.27 26.69
N VAL A 36 -14.92 -19.67 27.72
CA VAL A 36 -15.12 -20.03 29.14
C VAL A 36 -16.44 -19.48 29.69
N THR A 37 -16.94 -18.34 29.20
CA THR A 37 -18.20 -17.72 29.67
C THR A 37 -19.50 -18.42 29.25
N GLY A 38 -19.43 -19.59 28.61
CA GLY A 38 -20.60 -20.47 28.47
C GLY A 38 -21.69 -19.95 27.54
N LEU A 39 -21.36 -19.16 26.50
CA LEU A 39 -22.23 -18.94 25.34
C LEU A 39 -22.29 -20.23 24.49
N SER A 40 -22.76 -21.33 25.09
CA SER A 40 -22.83 -22.69 24.55
C SER A 40 -23.78 -22.86 23.36
N GLY A 41 -24.32 -21.78 22.81
CA GLY A 41 -25.28 -21.76 21.71
C GLY A 41 -24.76 -21.11 20.42
N LEU A 42 -23.64 -20.37 20.48
CA LEU A 42 -22.90 -20.03 19.27
C LEU A 42 -21.96 -21.19 19.01
N ASN A 43 -22.36 -22.12 18.15
CA ASN A 43 -21.46 -23.08 17.54
C ASN A 43 -20.39 -22.31 16.72
N ILE A 44 -19.39 -21.78 17.41
CA ILE A 44 -18.13 -21.21 16.88
C ILE A 44 -17.25 -22.33 16.27
N ILE A 45 -17.79 -23.56 16.19
CA ILE A 45 -17.31 -24.73 15.43
C ILE A 45 -16.89 -24.37 13.98
N TRP A 46 -17.41 -23.28 13.42
CA TRP A 46 -17.05 -22.79 12.08
C TRP A 46 -15.83 -21.86 12.00
N LEU A 47 -15.34 -21.28 13.10
CA LEU A 47 -14.09 -20.52 13.09
C LEU A 47 -12.95 -21.42 13.59
N ASN A 48 -12.34 -22.14 12.65
CA ASN A 48 -11.06 -22.80 12.90
C ASN A 48 -10.06 -21.74 13.42
N LYS A 49 -9.27 -22.11 14.43
CA LYS A 49 -8.18 -21.27 14.99
C LYS A 49 -7.34 -20.64 13.88
N PHE A 50 -7.03 -21.43 12.84
CA PHE A 50 -6.27 -20.98 11.68
C PHE A 50 -6.97 -19.86 10.88
N VAL A 51 -8.29 -19.95 10.68
CA VAL A 51 -9.07 -18.92 9.97
C VAL A 51 -9.18 -17.65 10.79
N PHE A 52 -9.33 -17.77 12.11
CA PHE A 52 -9.34 -16.63 13.02
C PHE A 52 -8.00 -15.87 13.03
N GLU A 53 -6.87 -16.61 13.04
CA GLU A 53 -5.53 -16.03 12.88
C GLU A 53 -5.42 -15.22 11.59
N GLY A 54 -5.91 -15.79 10.48
CA GLY A 54 -5.96 -15.11 9.19
C GLY A 54 -6.69 -13.78 9.25
N ALA A 55 -7.82 -13.71 9.94
CA ALA A 55 -8.60 -12.48 10.10
C ALA A 55 -7.83 -11.39 10.87
N LEU A 56 -7.22 -11.75 12.00
CA LEU A 56 -6.48 -10.82 12.85
C LEU A 56 -5.21 -10.30 12.15
N VAL A 57 -4.51 -11.19 11.44
CA VAL A 57 -3.33 -10.82 10.65
C VAL A 57 -3.72 -9.94 9.46
N GLY A 58 -4.80 -10.30 8.76
CA GLY A 58 -5.36 -9.48 7.70
C GLY A 58 -5.72 -8.07 8.19
N LEU A 59 -6.31 -7.95 9.38
CA LEU A 59 -6.65 -6.68 10.01
C LEU A 59 -5.40 -5.82 10.24
N GLY A 60 -4.37 -6.39 10.89
CA GLY A 60 -3.14 -5.66 11.23
C GLY A 60 -2.34 -5.23 9.99
N LEU A 61 -2.13 -6.14 9.04
CA LEU A 61 -1.45 -5.83 7.78
C LEU A 61 -2.25 -4.83 6.93
N GLY A 62 -3.56 -5.03 6.82
CA GLY A 62 -4.45 -4.16 6.04
C GLY A 62 -4.48 -2.72 6.57
N MET A 63 -4.53 -2.56 7.89
CA MET A 63 -4.50 -1.25 8.58
C MET A 63 -3.28 -0.42 8.15
N VAL A 64 -2.10 -1.03 8.14
CA VAL A 64 -0.84 -0.30 7.89
C VAL A 64 -0.54 -0.17 6.39
N LEU A 65 -0.71 -1.25 5.62
CA LEU A 65 -0.37 -1.26 4.19
C LEU A 65 -1.27 -0.35 3.34
N GLN A 66 -2.52 -0.16 3.73
CA GLN A 66 -3.45 0.69 3.00
C GLN A 66 -3.25 2.19 3.29
N ALA A 67 -2.63 2.51 4.43
CA ALA A 67 -2.26 3.88 4.79
C ALA A 67 -0.88 4.31 4.25
N ARG A 68 -0.12 3.42 3.59
CA ARG A 68 1.27 3.66 3.17
C ARG A 68 1.46 4.94 2.35
N VAL A 69 0.61 5.13 1.34
CA VAL A 69 0.68 6.29 0.43
C VAL A 69 0.32 7.55 1.20
N SER A 70 -0.70 7.47 2.06
CA SER A 70 -1.16 8.59 2.86
C SER A 70 -0.11 9.06 3.88
N LEU A 71 0.63 8.13 4.47
CA LEU A 71 1.73 8.41 5.40
C LEU A 71 2.93 9.04 4.70
N TRP A 72 3.30 8.55 3.52
CA TRP A 72 4.43 9.10 2.75
C TRP A 72 4.23 10.57 2.36
N TYR A 73 3.03 10.91 1.88
CA TYR A 73 2.71 12.27 1.44
C TYR A 73 2.22 13.20 2.56
N HIS A 74 2.29 12.76 3.83
CA HIS A 74 1.94 13.57 5.00
C HIS A 74 0.52 14.19 4.89
N TYR A 75 -0.45 13.38 4.47
CA TYR A 75 -1.86 13.78 4.43
C TYR A 75 -2.39 14.08 5.85
N GLU A 76 -3.56 14.70 5.94
CA GLU A 76 -4.19 15.01 7.22
C GLU A 76 -4.53 13.75 8.02
N LEU A 77 -4.44 13.86 9.35
CA LEU A 77 -4.63 12.72 10.26
C LEU A 77 -5.95 11.99 10.02
N VAL A 78 -7.03 12.73 9.76
CA VAL A 78 -8.37 12.16 9.47
C VAL A 78 -8.35 11.28 8.22
N HIS A 79 -7.63 11.69 7.18
CA HIS A 79 -7.52 10.91 5.95
C HIS A 79 -6.70 9.65 6.18
N ILE A 80 -5.58 9.75 6.92
CA ILE A 80 -4.75 8.60 7.29
C ILE A 80 -5.57 7.59 8.10
N LEU A 81 -6.26 8.04 9.15
CA LEU A 81 -7.08 7.16 10.00
C LEU A 81 -8.22 6.50 9.22
N SER A 82 -8.87 7.22 8.30
CA SER A 82 -9.90 6.64 7.42
C SER A 82 -9.35 5.51 6.56
N LYS A 83 -8.17 5.69 5.95
CA LYS A 83 -7.50 4.65 5.15
C LYS A 83 -7.05 3.46 6.01
N MET A 84 -6.59 3.70 7.23
CA MET A 84 -6.27 2.63 8.18
C MET A 84 -7.50 1.82 8.56
N PHE A 85 -8.64 2.48 8.82
CA PHE A 85 -9.88 1.80 9.19
C PHE A 85 -10.45 0.97 8.04
N ILE A 86 -10.53 1.54 6.83
CA ILE A 86 -10.96 0.81 5.63
C ILE A 86 -10.01 -0.36 5.36
N GLY A 87 -8.70 -0.15 5.55
CA GLY A 87 -7.68 -1.19 5.39
C GLY A 87 -7.82 -2.32 6.38
N ALA A 88 -8.11 -2.01 7.64
CA ALA A 88 -8.36 -3.01 8.67
C ALA A 88 -9.60 -3.87 8.33
N PHE A 89 -10.69 -3.24 7.90
CA PHE A 89 -11.93 -3.93 7.56
C PHE A 89 -11.77 -4.85 6.34
N ILE A 90 -11.23 -4.31 5.24
CA ILE A 90 -10.94 -5.09 4.02
C ILE A 90 -9.94 -6.20 4.34
N GLY A 91 -8.88 -5.87 5.09
CA GLY A 91 -7.84 -6.80 5.49
C GLY A 91 -8.38 -7.99 6.28
N ALA A 92 -9.27 -7.75 7.26
CA ALA A 92 -9.90 -8.82 8.04
C ALA A 92 -10.74 -9.76 7.16
N ILE A 93 -11.55 -9.21 6.24
CA ILE A 93 -12.36 -10.00 5.29
C ILE A 93 -11.46 -10.84 4.39
N LEU A 94 -10.41 -10.25 3.81
CA LEU A 94 -9.46 -10.97 2.98
C LEU A 94 -8.72 -12.05 3.77
N GLY A 95 -8.36 -11.77 5.02
CA GLY A 95 -7.78 -12.73 5.96
C GLY A 95 -8.66 -13.97 6.13
N LEU A 96 -9.94 -13.75 6.44
CA LEU A 96 -10.94 -14.83 6.56
C LEU A 96 -11.03 -15.65 5.28
N ILE A 97 -11.18 -15.01 4.12
CA ILE A 97 -11.33 -15.69 2.83
C ILE A 97 -10.07 -16.51 2.50
N CYS A 98 -8.89 -15.90 2.60
CA CYS A 98 -7.64 -16.55 2.22
C CYS A 98 -7.32 -17.76 3.09
N PHE A 99 -7.52 -17.65 4.40
CA PHE A 99 -7.21 -18.74 5.32
C PHE A 99 -8.30 -19.82 5.32
N SER A 100 -9.56 -19.48 4.99
CA SER A 100 -10.61 -20.49 4.73
C SER A 100 -10.31 -21.32 3.49
N ILE A 101 -9.82 -20.68 2.41
CA ILE A 101 -9.33 -21.39 1.22
C ILE A 101 -8.14 -22.28 1.60
N GLY A 102 -7.23 -21.77 2.43
CA GLY A 102 -6.12 -22.52 2.99
C GLY A 102 -6.53 -23.77 3.74
N GLU A 103 -7.51 -23.65 4.63
CA GLU A 103 -8.08 -24.76 5.39
C GLU A 103 -8.71 -25.79 4.46
N LEU A 104 -9.47 -25.36 3.46
CA LEU A 104 -10.02 -26.28 2.47
C LEU A 104 -8.90 -27.04 1.75
N LEU A 105 -7.83 -26.35 1.35
CA LEU A 105 -6.66 -26.97 0.72
C LEU A 105 -5.94 -27.96 1.65
N GLN A 106 -5.99 -27.78 2.98
CA GLN A 106 -5.42 -28.76 3.94
C GLN A 106 -6.15 -30.10 3.89
N VAL A 107 -7.46 -30.09 3.63
CA VAL A 107 -8.23 -31.34 3.48
C VAL A 107 -7.78 -32.12 2.25
N TRP A 108 -7.37 -31.44 1.18
CA TRP A 108 -6.99 -32.05 -0.09
C TRP A 108 -5.49 -32.37 -0.22
N LEU A 109 -4.61 -31.61 0.44
CA LEU A 109 -3.15 -31.78 0.35
C LEU A 109 -2.58 -32.56 1.54
N VAL A 110 -1.63 -33.45 1.26
CA VAL A 110 -0.90 -34.24 2.27
C VAL A 110 0.08 -33.39 3.09
N LEU A 111 0.51 -32.21 2.59
CA LEU A 111 1.44 -31.31 3.28
C LEU A 111 0.74 -30.02 3.74
N PRO A 112 0.42 -29.88 5.05
CA PRO A 112 -0.21 -28.69 5.60
C PRO A 112 0.58 -27.39 5.36
N ALA A 113 1.92 -27.45 5.36
CA ALA A 113 2.76 -26.29 5.12
C ALA A 113 2.50 -25.62 3.76
N LEU A 114 2.26 -26.40 2.70
CA LEU A 114 1.99 -25.85 1.36
C LEU A 114 0.68 -25.06 1.32
N SER A 115 -0.36 -25.55 1.98
CA SER A 115 -1.65 -24.86 2.06
C SER A 115 -1.55 -23.51 2.80
N ARG A 116 -0.70 -23.44 3.83
CA ARG A 116 -0.49 -22.22 4.62
C ARG A 116 0.31 -21.19 3.84
N VAL A 117 1.39 -21.62 3.17
CA VAL A 117 2.12 -20.75 2.24
C VAL A 117 1.22 -20.25 1.11
N ALA A 118 0.31 -21.07 0.60
CA ALA A 118 -0.69 -20.64 -0.39
C ALA A 118 -1.63 -19.57 0.19
N SER A 119 -2.03 -19.69 1.46
CA SER A 119 -2.85 -18.69 2.17
C SER A 119 -2.13 -17.35 2.30
N TRP A 120 -0.86 -17.37 2.70
CA TRP A 120 0.00 -16.18 2.79
C TRP A 120 0.24 -15.52 1.43
N THR A 121 0.44 -16.33 0.39
CA THR A 121 0.60 -15.86 -0.99
C THR A 121 -0.67 -15.16 -1.48
N LEU A 122 -1.84 -15.77 -1.24
CA LEU A 122 -3.13 -15.21 -1.62
C LEU A 122 -3.44 -13.93 -0.85
N LEU A 123 -3.14 -13.89 0.45
CA LEU A 123 -3.28 -12.70 1.28
C LEU A 123 -2.42 -11.55 0.74
N GLY A 124 -1.15 -11.80 0.41
CA GLY A 124 -0.26 -10.80 -0.16
C GLY A 124 -0.75 -10.26 -1.52
N LEU A 125 -1.24 -11.14 -2.40
CA LEU A 125 -1.84 -10.75 -3.68
C LEU A 125 -3.06 -9.84 -3.49
N LEU A 126 -4.00 -10.24 -2.63
CA LEU A 126 -5.28 -9.54 -2.46
C LEU A 126 -5.14 -8.25 -1.64
N LEU A 127 -4.29 -8.22 -0.61
CA LEU A 127 -4.01 -6.99 0.14
C LEU A 127 -3.42 -5.92 -0.79
N VAL A 128 -2.41 -6.26 -1.59
CA VAL A 128 -1.84 -5.30 -2.54
C VAL A 128 -2.85 -4.97 -3.65
N GLY A 129 -3.57 -5.97 -4.17
CA GLY A 129 -4.61 -5.78 -5.18
C GLY A 129 -5.70 -4.80 -4.77
N THR A 130 -6.19 -4.86 -3.53
CA THR A 130 -7.19 -3.91 -3.05
C THR A 130 -6.63 -2.50 -2.90
N THR A 131 -5.37 -2.34 -2.47
CA THR A 131 -4.75 -0.99 -2.44
C THR A 131 -4.64 -0.34 -3.81
N GLU A 132 -4.44 -1.16 -4.85
CA GLU A 132 -4.26 -0.72 -6.22
C GLU A 132 -5.60 -0.52 -6.96
N LEU A 133 -6.66 -1.23 -6.57
CA LEU A 133 -8.01 -1.03 -7.14
C LEU A 133 -8.53 0.39 -6.88
N PHE A 134 -8.22 0.95 -5.71
CA PHE A 134 -8.52 2.34 -5.38
C PHE A 134 -7.62 3.36 -6.10
N HIS A 135 -6.54 2.91 -6.75
CA HIS A 135 -5.59 3.72 -7.53
C HIS A 135 -5.60 3.32 -9.03
N SER A 136 -6.78 2.96 -9.56
CA SER A 136 -7.02 2.42 -10.93
C SER A 136 -6.49 3.27 -12.13
N ARG A 137 -5.73 4.34 -11.88
CA ARG A 137 -5.07 5.18 -12.89
C ARG A 137 -3.63 4.74 -13.21
N SER A 138 -3.08 3.79 -12.45
CA SER A 138 -1.74 3.21 -12.68
C SER A 138 -1.80 2.11 -13.74
N GLY A 139 -0.98 2.17 -14.80
CA GLY A 139 -0.84 1.05 -15.75
C GLY A 139 0.06 -0.07 -15.23
N PHE A 140 0.48 0.02 -13.98
CA PHE A 140 1.49 -0.85 -13.35
C PHE A 140 0.90 -1.69 -12.21
N LEU A 141 -0.40 -2.01 -12.31
CA LEU A 141 -1.14 -2.78 -11.29
C LEU A 141 -0.62 -4.22 -11.18
N ARG A 142 -0.44 -4.92 -12.31
CA ARG A 142 -0.09 -6.35 -12.30
C ARG A 142 1.26 -6.64 -11.62
N PRO A 143 2.36 -5.93 -11.92
CA PRO A 143 3.64 -6.22 -11.29
C PRO A 143 3.63 -5.94 -9.78
N ARG A 144 2.91 -4.91 -9.31
CA ARG A 144 2.76 -4.63 -7.88
C ARG A 144 2.00 -5.73 -7.17
N ILE A 145 0.86 -6.16 -7.72
CA ILE A 145 0.05 -7.27 -7.17
C ILE A 145 0.92 -8.53 -7.05
N ILE A 146 1.59 -8.92 -8.13
CA ILE A 146 2.47 -10.11 -8.15
C ILE A 146 3.57 -9.99 -7.10
N SER A 147 4.14 -8.80 -6.90
CA SER A 147 5.16 -8.59 -5.87
C SER A 147 4.65 -8.79 -4.44
N GLY A 148 3.39 -8.41 -4.18
CA GLY A 148 2.71 -8.70 -2.92
C GLY A 148 2.58 -10.20 -2.68
N GLY A 149 2.22 -10.96 -3.72
CA GLY A 149 2.18 -12.42 -3.70
C GLY A 149 3.54 -13.05 -3.44
N ILE A 150 4.59 -12.59 -4.12
CA ILE A 150 5.98 -13.07 -3.91
C ILE A 150 6.42 -12.79 -2.48
N GLY A 151 6.17 -11.57 -1.98
CA GLY A 151 6.49 -11.21 -0.59
C GLY A 151 5.70 -12.02 0.43
N GLY A 152 4.43 -12.33 0.15
CA GLY A 152 3.59 -13.21 0.96
C GLY A 152 4.08 -14.66 0.96
N ALA A 153 4.50 -15.19 -0.19
CA ALA A 153 5.04 -16.53 -0.32
C ALA A 153 6.37 -16.69 0.45
N ILE A 154 7.29 -15.74 0.29
CA ILE A 154 8.59 -15.75 0.98
C ILE A 154 8.40 -15.54 2.48
N GLY A 155 7.64 -14.53 2.87
CA GLY A 155 7.36 -14.23 4.27
C GLY A 155 6.63 -15.38 4.96
N GLY A 156 5.57 -15.91 4.33
CA GLY A 156 4.81 -17.04 4.83
C GLY A 156 5.62 -18.33 4.87
N GLY A 157 6.50 -18.57 3.90
CA GLY A 157 7.43 -19.70 3.93
C GLY A 157 8.41 -19.62 5.12
N ILE A 158 8.94 -18.42 5.40
CA ILE A 158 9.78 -18.19 6.59
C ILE A 158 8.96 -18.40 7.87
N PHE A 159 7.71 -17.91 7.91
CA PHE A 159 6.79 -18.11 9.03
C PHE A 159 6.57 -19.61 9.32
N GLU A 160 6.25 -20.40 8.29
CA GLU A 160 6.06 -21.85 8.45
C GLU A 160 7.36 -22.57 8.83
N LEU A 161 8.51 -22.12 8.33
CA LEU A 161 9.79 -22.69 8.72
C LEU A 161 10.09 -22.43 10.20
N LEU A 162 9.83 -21.21 10.69
CA LEU A 162 9.98 -20.87 12.11
C LEU A 162 9.04 -21.70 13.01
N LEU A 163 7.83 -21.98 12.54
CA LEU A 163 6.89 -22.88 13.20
C LEU A 163 7.44 -24.31 13.30
N LEU A 164 8.03 -24.84 12.23
CA LEU A 164 8.58 -26.20 12.20
C LEU A 164 9.76 -26.38 13.17
N TYR A 165 10.60 -25.35 13.35
CA TYR A 165 11.76 -25.40 14.24
C TYR A 165 11.44 -25.10 15.71
N GLN A 166 10.16 -24.93 16.09
CA GLN A 166 9.73 -24.58 17.45
C GLN A 166 10.47 -23.35 18.03
N MET A 167 10.94 -22.44 17.16
CA MET A 167 11.57 -21.17 17.54
C MET A 167 10.49 -20.13 17.90
N THR A 168 9.44 -20.59 18.56
CA THR A 168 8.23 -19.84 18.94
C THR A 168 8.40 -19.39 20.39
N GLY A 169 9.06 -18.24 20.58
CA GLY A 169 8.79 -17.37 21.74
C GLY A 169 7.66 -16.39 21.38
N PRO A 170 7.14 -15.64 22.36
CA PRO A 170 5.71 -15.31 22.51
C PRO A 170 4.98 -14.93 21.21
N ASP A 171 4.16 -15.77 20.58
CA ASP A 171 4.50 -17.10 20.05
C ASP A 171 4.74 -17.11 18.52
N HIS A 172 4.57 -15.97 17.84
CA HIS A 172 4.81 -15.86 16.38
C HIS A 172 5.30 -14.46 15.93
N LEU A 173 5.80 -13.65 16.88
CA LEU A 173 6.18 -12.25 16.64
C LEU A 173 7.14 -12.09 15.46
N LEU A 174 8.26 -12.81 15.51
CA LEU A 174 9.30 -12.71 14.49
C LEU A 174 8.77 -13.11 13.10
N GLY A 175 7.96 -14.17 13.05
CA GLY A 175 7.33 -14.61 11.82
C GLY A 175 6.43 -13.53 11.21
N LEU A 176 5.51 -12.95 11.98
CA LEU A 176 4.57 -11.93 11.47
C LEU A 176 5.29 -10.65 11.05
N ILE A 177 6.30 -10.23 11.80
CA ILE A 177 7.17 -9.09 11.42
C ILE A 177 7.85 -9.36 10.08
N LEU A 178 8.42 -10.55 9.89
CA LEU A 178 9.09 -10.93 8.65
C LEU A 178 8.12 -11.03 7.48
N VAL A 179 6.89 -11.52 7.69
CA VAL A 179 5.84 -11.54 6.66
C VAL A 179 5.51 -10.11 6.19
N GLY A 180 5.19 -9.21 7.12
CA GLY A 180 4.87 -7.82 6.80
C GLY A 180 6.03 -7.10 6.11
N PHE A 181 7.25 -7.35 6.57
CA PHE A 181 8.48 -6.86 5.94
C PHE A 181 8.66 -7.38 4.52
N SER A 182 8.52 -8.68 4.29
CA SER A 182 8.68 -9.29 2.96
C SER A 182 7.66 -8.73 1.97
N ILE A 183 6.38 -8.68 2.32
CA ILE A 183 5.34 -8.09 1.45
C ILE A 183 5.71 -6.66 1.06
N SER A 184 6.05 -5.83 2.04
CA SER A 184 6.31 -4.40 1.79
C SER A 184 7.62 -4.13 1.07
N LEU A 185 8.64 -4.96 1.31
CA LEU A 185 9.93 -4.87 0.64
C LEU A 185 9.78 -5.17 -0.85
N PHE A 186 9.09 -6.25 -1.22
CA PHE A 186 8.90 -6.61 -2.62
C PHE A 186 8.02 -5.61 -3.38
N VAL A 187 6.98 -5.07 -2.72
CA VAL A 187 6.21 -3.95 -3.26
C VAL A 187 7.11 -2.71 -3.45
N GLY A 188 7.93 -2.36 -2.45
CA GLY A 188 8.88 -1.24 -2.57
C GLY A 188 9.89 -1.41 -3.72
N ILE A 189 10.46 -2.60 -3.87
CA ILE A 189 11.42 -2.90 -4.95
C ILE A 189 10.75 -2.76 -6.32
N THR A 190 9.51 -3.25 -6.48
CA THR A 190 8.79 -3.13 -7.76
C THR A 190 8.39 -1.69 -8.07
N GLU A 191 7.97 -0.91 -7.08
CA GLU A 191 7.70 0.52 -7.22
C GLU A 191 8.95 1.30 -7.64
N ILE A 192 10.12 1.00 -7.05
CA ILE A 192 11.39 1.64 -7.42
C ILE A 192 11.76 1.37 -8.87
N ARG A 193 11.59 0.12 -9.33
CA ARG A 193 11.89 -0.25 -10.72
C ARG A 193 10.97 0.45 -11.72
N ALA A 194 9.75 0.77 -11.31
CA ALA A 194 8.77 1.47 -12.16
C ALA A 194 8.98 3.00 -12.23
N THR A 195 9.66 3.56 -11.22
CA THR A 195 9.79 5.01 -11.03
C THR A 195 11.11 5.53 -11.57
N SER A 196 11.07 6.16 -12.76
CA SER A 196 12.24 6.83 -13.36
C SER A 196 12.15 8.35 -13.28
N PHE A 197 11.01 8.91 -12.87
CA PHE A 197 10.73 10.33 -12.98
C PHE A 197 10.09 10.87 -11.69
N ALA A 198 10.36 12.13 -11.37
CA ALA A 198 9.83 12.84 -10.20
C ALA A 198 9.60 14.33 -10.50
N LEU A 199 8.72 14.94 -9.72
CA LEU A 199 8.55 16.38 -9.63
C LEU A 199 9.03 16.86 -8.27
N ARG A 200 9.89 17.86 -8.25
CA ARG A 200 10.29 18.54 -7.01
C ARG A 200 9.57 19.88 -6.94
N VAL A 201 8.94 20.16 -5.81
CA VAL A 201 8.40 21.49 -5.53
C VAL A 201 9.56 22.43 -5.21
N VAL A 202 9.75 23.46 -6.03
CA VAL A 202 10.84 24.43 -5.92
C VAL A 202 10.41 25.66 -5.11
N SER A 203 9.12 25.99 -5.09
CA SER A 203 8.64 27.19 -4.39
C SER A 203 7.26 26.96 -3.79
N GLY A 204 6.97 27.70 -2.72
CA GLY A 204 5.69 27.79 -2.03
C GLY A 204 5.60 26.92 -0.77
N LYS A 205 4.38 26.70 -0.25
CA LYS A 205 4.17 26.07 1.07
C LYS A 205 4.69 24.64 1.18
N GLN A 206 4.84 23.96 0.04
CA GLN A 206 5.30 22.58 -0.07
C GLN A 206 6.73 22.49 -0.62
N GLU A 207 7.52 23.56 -0.56
CA GLU A 207 8.90 23.59 -1.05
C GLU A 207 9.74 22.42 -0.53
N GLY A 208 10.55 21.84 -1.42
CA GLY A 208 11.41 20.69 -1.14
C GLY A 208 10.70 19.33 -1.18
N GLN A 209 9.35 19.29 -1.23
CA GLN A 209 8.63 18.04 -1.41
C GLN A 209 8.92 17.43 -2.77
N ILE A 210 9.10 16.11 -2.81
CA ILE A 210 9.36 15.39 -4.05
C ILE A 210 8.25 14.37 -4.29
N PHE A 211 7.55 14.56 -5.41
CA PHE A 211 6.46 13.72 -5.86
C PHE A 211 6.96 12.76 -6.94
N LEU A 212 6.71 11.46 -6.76
CA LEU A 212 7.23 10.43 -7.65
C LEU A 212 6.21 10.08 -8.72
N LEU A 213 6.63 10.07 -9.99
CA LEU A 213 5.76 9.76 -11.12
C LEU A 213 5.74 8.22 -11.38
N ASP A 214 5.11 7.49 -10.47
CA ASP A 214 4.94 6.03 -10.46
C ASP A 214 3.65 5.47 -11.14
N GLN A 215 2.80 6.32 -11.72
CA GLN A 215 1.56 5.99 -12.42
C GLN A 215 1.63 6.43 -13.90
N ASN A 216 0.65 6.02 -14.71
CA ASN A 216 0.57 6.43 -16.11
C ASN A 216 -0.13 7.78 -16.30
N ARG A 217 -1.01 8.14 -15.36
CA ARG A 217 -1.70 9.42 -15.34
C ARG A 217 -1.61 9.98 -13.94
N PHE A 218 -1.27 11.25 -13.85
CA PHE A 218 -1.26 12.03 -12.62
C PHE A 218 -2.13 13.25 -12.77
N THR A 219 -2.84 13.58 -11.72
CA THR A 219 -3.69 14.76 -11.62
C THR A 219 -3.09 15.73 -10.61
N LEU A 220 -2.96 16.99 -11.01
CA LEU A 220 -2.43 18.09 -10.22
C LEU A 220 -3.53 19.13 -10.03
N GLY A 221 -3.78 19.55 -8.79
CA GLY A 221 -4.78 20.60 -8.52
C GLY A 221 -4.99 20.85 -7.04
N TYR A 222 -5.93 21.74 -6.71
CA TYR A 222 -6.33 22.02 -5.33
C TYR A 222 -7.34 20.98 -4.79
N GLY A 223 -8.07 20.30 -5.68
CA GLY A 223 -9.09 19.31 -5.32
C GLY A 223 -8.53 18.13 -4.53
N SER A 224 -9.32 17.61 -3.59
CA SER A 224 -8.91 16.50 -2.71
C SER A 224 -8.81 15.14 -3.41
N GLN A 225 -9.29 15.06 -4.66
CA GLN A 225 -9.27 13.86 -5.49
C GLN A 225 -8.02 13.80 -6.41
N ASN A 226 -7.16 14.82 -6.37
CA ASN A 226 -5.93 14.85 -7.15
C ASN A 226 -4.83 14.00 -6.53
N ASP A 227 -3.97 13.44 -7.38
CA ASP A 227 -2.81 12.66 -6.94
C ASP A 227 -1.77 13.55 -6.23
N PHE A 228 -1.58 14.78 -6.71
CA PHE A 228 -0.79 15.81 -6.04
C PHE A 228 -1.68 17.01 -5.71
N ILE A 229 -2.01 17.11 -4.42
CA ILE A 229 -2.78 18.23 -3.89
C ILE A 229 -1.84 19.41 -3.65
N MET A 230 -2.04 20.47 -4.44
CA MET A 230 -1.29 21.73 -4.34
C MET A 230 -1.94 22.61 -3.27
N LYS A 231 -1.47 22.51 -2.03
CA LYS A 231 -2.00 23.27 -0.89
C LYS A 231 -1.34 24.65 -0.79
N GLY A 232 -2.16 25.68 -0.62
CA GLY A 232 -1.70 27.04 -0.35
C GLY A 232 -1.52 27.92 -1.59
N TYR A 233 -2.07 27.51 -2.73
CA TYR A 233 -2.08 28.29 -3.96
C TYR A 233 -3.53 28.59 -4.35
N SER A 234 -3.96 29.84 -4.23
CA SER A 234 -5.34 30.26 -4.52
C SER A 234 -5.68 30.27 -6.01
N GLU A 235 -4.66 30.37 -6.86
CA GLU A 235 -4.78 30.44 -8.32
C GLU A 235 -4.90 29.05 -8.98
N VAL A 236 -4.87 27.99 -8.18
CA VAL A 236 -4.88 26.61 -8.68
C VAL A 236 -6.30 26.08 -8.72
N CYS A 237 -6.77 25.75 -9.93
CA CYS A 237 -8.05 25.11 -10.19
C CYS A 237 -8.21 23.77 -9.44
N GLU A 238 -9.46 23.31 -9.33
CA GLU A 238 -9.76 22.04 -8.67
C GLU A 238 -9.00 20.88 -9.34
N LEU A 239 -9.02 20.78 -10.66
CA LEU A 239 -8.14 19.94 -11.48
C LEU A 239 -7.43 20.86 -12.46
N HIS A 240 -6.13 21.09 -12.30
CA HIS A 240 -5.42 22.11 -13.07
C HIS A 240 -4.59 21.52 -14.22
N ALA A 241 -3.88 20.42 -13.97
CA ALA A 241 -3.04 19.80 -14.98
C ALA A 241 -3.02 18.28 -14.84
N ASN A 242 -2.84 17.62 -15.98
CA ASN A 242 -2.63 16.18 -16.06
C ASN A 242 -1.20 15.90 -16.53
N ILE A 243 -0.55 14.90 -15.94
CA ILE A 243 0.71 14.37 -16.46
C ILE A 243 0.49 12.95 -16.93
N LEU A 244 0.75 12.71 -18.22
CA LEU A 244 0.61 11.41 -18.87
C LEU A 244 1.98 10.81 -19.18
N LYS A 245 2.20 9.59 -18.73
CA LYS A 245 3.38 8.79 -19.09
C LYS A 245 3.04 7.86 -20.24
N LYS A 246 3.56 8.13 -21.43
CA LYS A 246 3.46 7.28 -22.62
C LYS A 246 4.81 6.61 -22.88
N GLY A 247 5.01 5.45 -22.28
CA GLY A 247 6.28 4.71 -22.39
C GLY A 247 7.44 5.43 -21.70
N LYS A 248 8.37 5.98 -22.50
CA LYS A 248 9.50 6.78 -22.01
C LYS A 248 9.23 8.28 -21.98
N GLU A 249 8.18 8.74 -22.64
CA GLU A 249 7.83 10.16 -22.69
C GLU A 249 6.86 10.50 -21.57
N VAL A 250 7.09 11.65 -20.93
CA VAL A 250 6.19 12.23 -19.94
C VAL A 250 5.63 13.50 -20.56
N ILE A 251 4.32 13.62 -20.64
CA ILE A 251 3.61 14.73 -21.27
C ILE A 251 2.81 15.44 -20.19
N ILE A 252 2.93 16.75 -20.09
CA ILE A 252 2.02 17.58 -19.30
C ILE A 252 0.93 18.12 -20.21
N GLU A 253 -0.31 18.06 -19.73
CA GLU A 253 -1.52 18.54 -20.40
C GLU A 253 -2.25 19.49 -19.45
N ASN A 254 -2.70 20.62 -19.98
CA ASN A 254 -3.62 21.48 -19.28
C ASN A 254 -4.99 20.78 -19.16
N ALA A 255 -5.56 20.75 -17.96
CA ALA A 255 -6.82 20.07 -17.70
C ALA A 255 -8.01 21.04 -17.63
N ASP A 256 -7.77 22.34 -17.45
CA ASP A 256 -8.79 23.34 -17.21
C ASP A 256 -8.57 24.58 -18.09
N GLU A 257 -9.61 25.04 -18.78
CA GLU A 257 -9.52 26.20 -19.68
C GLU A 257 -9.23 27.51 -18.94
N GLY A 258 -9.50 27.58 -17.63
CA GLY A 258 -9.24 28.75 -16.78
C GLY A 258 -7.88 28.72 -16.06
N GLY A 259 -7.15 27.61 -16.13
CA GLY A 259 -5.85 27.45 -15.47
C GLY A 259 -4.70 27.49 -16.47
N GLU A 260 -3.78 28.44 -16.36
CA GLU A 260 -2.60 28.48 -17.23
C GLU A 260 -1.48 27.56 -16.72
N VAL A 261 -1.09 26.58 -17.54
CA VAL A 261 0.11 25.78 -17.32
C VAL A 261 1.25 26.38 -18.12
N LEU A 262 2.33 26.79 -17.44
CA LEU A 262 3.55 27.23 -18.13
C LEU A 262 4.68 26.23 -17.94
N VAL A 263 5.35 25.87 -19.02
CA VAL A 263 6.60 25.08 -18.98
C VAL A 263 7.74 25.96 -19.44
N ASN A 264 8.75 26.14 -18.58
CA ASN A 264 9.85 27.08 -18.77
C ASN A 264 9.34 28.49 -19.15
N TYR A 265 8.29 28.95 -18.46
CA TYR A 265 7.64 30.25 -18.68
C TYR A 265 6.94 30.44 -20.04
N ARG A 266 6.64 29.35 -20.74
CA ARG A 266 5.82 29.37 -21.96
C ARG A 266 4.50 28.68 -21.71
N LEU A 267 3.40 29.32 -22.11
CA LEU A 267 2.06 28.76 -22.00
C LEU A 267 1.92 27.54 -22.91
N VAL A 268 1.41 26.43 -22.37
CA VAL A 268 1.30 25.16 -23.09
C VAL A 268 -0.01 24.47 -22.78
N ASP A 269 -0.67 23.97 -23.83
CA ASP A 269 -1.83 23.07 -23.67
C ASP A 269 -1.37 21.62 -23.52
N GLN A 270 -0.33 21.23 -24.26
CA GLN A 270 0.29 19.92 -24.17
C GLN A 270 1.78 20.01 -24.52
N GLN A 271 2.66 19.50 -23.67
CA GLN A 271 4.11 19.46 -23.94
C GLN A 271 4.78 18.20 -23.38
N SER A 272 5.70 17.62 -24.15
CA SER A 272 6.62 16.58 -23.67
C SER A 272 7.70 17.18 -22.75
N MET A 273 7.78 16.65 -21.54
CA MET A 273 8.67 17.08 -20.47
C MET A 273 10.09 16.55 -20.67
N LYS A 274 11.08 17.43 -20.50
CA LYS A 274 12.50 17.08 -20.51
C LYS A 274 13.11 17.29 -19.13
N LYS A 275 14.16 16.53 -18.82
CA LYS A 275 14.92 16.65 -17.58
C LYS A 275 15.29 18.12 -17.30
N GLY A 276 14.89 18.61 -16.13
CA GLY A 276 15.19 19.96 -15.66
C GLY A 276 14.11 21.00 -15.99
N ASP A 277 13.11 20.67 -16.81
CA ASP A 277 12.01 21.58 -17.13
C ASP A 277 11.28 22.03 -15.86
N VAL A 278 10.94 23.32 -15.83
CA VAL A 278 10.21 23.96 -14.73
C VAL A 278 8.76 24.19 -15.16
N ILE A 279 7.84 23.52 -14.50
CA ILE A 279 6.40 23.71 -14.62
C ILE A 279 5.99 24.78 -13.61
N LYS A 280 5.29 25.80 -14.08
CA LYS A 280 4.64 26.83 -13.26
C LYS A 280 3.14 26.67 -13.36
N ILE A 281 2.49 26.55 -12.22
CA ILE A 281 1.03 26.45 -12.07
C ILE A 281 0.62 27.51 -11.03
N GLY A 282 0.00 28.60 -11.49
CA GLY A 282 -0.19 29.81 -10.68
C GLY A 282 1.16 30.31 -10.12
N THR A 283 1.28 30.37 -8.80
CA THR A 283 2.52 30.71 -8.08
C THR A 283 3.39 29.51 -7.72
N ALA A 284 2.92 28.27 -7.93
CA ALA A 284 3.71 27.06 -7.64
C ALA A 284 4.74 26.81 -8.74
N LEU A 285 5.98 26.50 -8.33
CA LEU A 285 7.05 26.06 -9.23
C LEU A 285 7.40 24.61 -8.94
N LEU A 286 7.33 23.78 -9.98
CA LEU A 286 7.63 22.35 -9.95
C LEU A 286 8.73 22.08 -10.96
N GLN A 287 9.78 21.35 -10.57
CA GLN A 287 10.86 20.96 -11.46
C GLN A 287 10.80 19.48 -11.77
N TYR A 288 10.89 19.14 -13.05
CA TYR A 288 10.94 17.77 -13.52
C TYR A 288 12.35 17.18 -13.39
N TYR A 289 12.43 16.03 -12.72
CA TYR A 289 13.65 15.31 -12.44
C TYR A 289 13.57 13.87 -12.95
N GLU A 290 14.66 13.37 -13.53
CA GLU A 290 14.85 11.95 -13.85
C GLU A 290 15.77 11.31 -12.81
N ILE A 291 15.43 10.09 -12.34
CA ILE A 291 16.07 9.37 -11.23
C ILE A 291 16.83 8.14 -11.69
#